data_AF-A0AAQ3DRS7-F1
#
_entry.id   AF-A0AAQ3DRS7-F1
#
_cell.length_a   1.000
_cell.length_b   1.000
_cell.length_c   1.000
_cell.angle_alpha   90.00
_cell.angle_beta   90.00
_cell.angle_gamma   90.00
#
_symmetry.space_group_name_H-M   'P 1'
#
loop_
_entity.id
_entity.type
_entity.pdbx_description
1 polymer ?
#
loop_
_entity_poly.entity_id
_entity_poly.type
_entity_poly.pdbx_seq_one_letter_code
_entity_poly.pdbx_strand_id
1 'polypeptide(L)'
;METQISLSKKRKLLIQAFYKYQLINASIDYIHQDILDDVQEFNNEQLSLLTNQIADKQIELIKQIKLNISSNWKWDRIPALIRAILIVGVYEILYTDTPKPVTINEMVNYIKDVEPDFDYKFVNAVLDKFNK
;
A
#
# COMPACT_ATOMS: atom_id res chain seq x y z
N MET A 1 -11.79 -10.68 23.40
CA MET A 1 -12.12 -9.26 23.14
C MET A 1 -11.16 -8.84 22.04
N GLU A 2 -11.62 -8.79 20.78
CA GLU A 2 -10.75 -8.40 19.67
C GLU A 2 -10.28 -6.96 19.90
N THR A 3 -8.98 -6.78 20.11
CA THR A 3 -8.42 -5.46 20.29
C THR A 3 -8.46 -4.77 18.93
N GLN A 4 -9.37 -3.81 18.75
CA GLN A 4 -9.52 -3.08 17.50
C GLN A 4 -8.21 -2.33 17.18
N ILE A 5 -7.41 -2.90 16.28
CA ILE A 5 -6.16 -2.30 15.81
C ILE A 5 -6.46 -0.96 15.12
N SER A 6 -5.68 0.08 15.45
CA SER A 6 -5.85 1.41 14.87
C SER A 6 -5.65 1.41 13.36
N LEU A 7 -6.29 2.35 12.66
CA LEU A 7 -6.18 2.45 11.20
C LEU A 7 -4.73 2.65 10.74
N SER A 8 -3.95 3.47 11.44
CA SER A 8 -2.51 3.63 11.16
C SER A 8 -1.74 2.32 11.33
N LYS A 9 -2.07 1.49 12.33
CA LYS A 9 -1.45 0.16 12.48
C LYS A 9 -1.85 -0.77 11.33
N LYS A 10 -3.13 -0.75 10.92
CA LYS A 10 -3.61 -1.52 9.76
C LYS A 10 -2.86 -1.15 8.48
N ARG A 11 -2.69 0.15 8.19
CA ARG A 11 -1.91 0.62 7.02
C ARG A 11 -0.50 0.07 7.03
N LYS A 12 0.20 0.16 8.17
CA LYS A 12 1.59 -0.33 8.29
C LYS A 12 1.69 -1.83 8.00
N LEU A 13 0.76 -2.63 8.55
CA LEU A 13 0.71 -4.07 8.30
C LEU A 13 0.43 -4.39 6.83
N LEU A 14 -0.55 -3.71 6.21
CA LEU A 14 -0.83 -3.84 4.78
C LEU A 14 0.40 -3.49 3.93
N ILE A 15 1.05 -2.36 4.22
CA ILE A 15 2.24 -1.93 3.47
C ILE A 15 3.38 -2.93 3.61
N GLN A 16 3.62 -3.46 4.80
CA GLN A 16 4.65 -4.48 5.03
C GLN A 16 4.37 -5.76 4.24
N ALA A 17 3.12 -6.21 4.25
CA ALA A 17 2.66 -7.36 3.48
C ALA A 17 2.89 -7.15 1.96
N PHE A 18 2.42 -6.03 1.42
CA PHE A 18 2.62 -5.71 0.00
C PHE A 18 4.09 -5.38 -0.33
N TYR A 19 4.89 -4.92 0.62
CA TYR A 19 6.32 -4.69 0.42
C TYR A 19 7.07 -6.01 0.19
N LYS A 20 6.82 -7.02 1.03
CA LYS A 20 7.36 -8.37 0.83
C LYS A 20 7.00 -8.91 -0.56
N TYR A 21 5.73 -8.73 -0.97
CA TYR A 21 5.28 -9.06 -2.33
C TYR A 21 6.11 -8.37 -3.42
N GLN A 22 6.33 -7.05 -3.28
CA GLN A 22 7.06 -6.26 -4.27
C GLN A 22 8.55 -6.61 -4.35
N LEU A 23 9.15 -7.15 -3.29
CA LEU A 23 10.55 -7.62 -3.28
C LEU A 23 10.73 -8.93 -4.05
N ILE A 24 9.82 -9.89 -3.85
CA ILE A 24 9.96 -11.26 -4.35
C ILE A 24 9.52 -11.37 -5.82
N ASN A 25 8.71 -10.41 -6.32
CA ASN A 25 8.17 -10.40 -7.68
C ASN A 25 7.45 -11.71 -8.04
N ALA A 26 6.84 -12.36 -7.05
CA ALA A 26 6.17 -13.65 -7.19
C ALA A 26 4.69 -13.48 -7.58
N SER A 27 4.08 -14.56 -8.09
CA SER A 27 2.67 -14.59 -8.48
C SER A 27 1.75 -14.45 -7.27
N ILE A 28 0.56 -13.87 -7.50
CA ILE A 28 -0.51 -13.65 -6.50
C ILE A 28 -0.80 -14.89 -5.64
N ASP A 29 -0.76 -16.08 -6.24
CA ASP A 29 -1.11 -17.34 -5.59
C ASP A 29 -0.14 -17.77 -4.49
N TYR A 30 1.14 -17.38 -4.56
CA TYR A 30 2.17 -17.80 -3.61
C TYR A 30 2.12 -17.01 -2.30
N ILE A 31 1.51 -15.84 -2.33
CA ILE A 31 1.72 -14.79 -1.33
C ILE A 31 0.49 -14.60 -0.43
N HIS A 32 -0.65 -15.21 -0.80
CA HIS A 32 -1.78 -15.31 0.12
C HIS A 32 -1.40 -16.03 1.41
N GLN A 33 -0.68 -17.15 1.36
CA GLN A 33 -0.33 -17.89 2.58
C GLN A 33 0.63 -17.14 3.49
N ASP A 34 1.76 -16.63 2.97
CA ASP A 34 2.75 -15.91 3.80
C ASP A 34 2.21 -14.58 4.38
N ILE A 35 1.47 -13.79 3.58
CA ILE A 35 0.83 -12.57 4.08
C ILE A 35 -0.28 -12.92 5.08
N LEU A 36 -1.08 -13.94 4.80
CA LEU A 36 -2.12 -14.36 5.73
C LEU A 36 -1.53 -14.93 7.01
N ASP A 37 -0.39 -15.59 7.00
CA ASP A 37 0.26 -16.13 8.20
C ASP A 37 0.78 -14.99 9.09
N ASP A 38 1.45 -13.98 8.51
CA ASP A 38 1.85 -12.76 9.23
C ASP A 38 0.64 -11.97 9.77
N VAL A 39 -0.47 -11.95 9.02
CA VAL A 39 -1.70 -11.23 9.38
C VAL A 39 -2.57 -12.04 10.37
N GLN A 40 -2.54 -13.38 10.30
CA GLN A 40 -3.25 -14.30 11.20
C GLN A 40 -2.63 -14.31 12.59
N GLU A 41 -1.34 -13.99 12.75
CA GLU A 41 -0.78 -13.70 14.09
C GLU A 41 -1.54 -12.58 14.82
N PHE A 42 -2.16 -11.66 14.07
CA PHE A 42 -3.01 -10.61 14.63
C PHE A 42 -4.48 -11.02 14.84
N ASN A 43 -4.89 -12.23 14.42
CA ASN A 43 -6.26 -12.75 14.47
C ASN A 43 -7.30 -11.70 14.03
N ASN A 44 -7.05 -10.99 12.92
CA ASN A 44 -7.88 -9.86 12.50
C ASN A 44 -8.54 -10.11 11.14
N GLU A 45 -9.80 -10.56 11.16
CA GLU A 45 -10.59 -10.85 9.96
C GLU A 45 -10.68 -9.64 9.01
N GLN A 46 -10.82 -8.43 9.55
CA GLN A 46 -10.90 -7.21 8.75
C GLN A 46 -9.61 -6.93 7.97
N LEU A 47 -8.45 -7.21 8.57
CA LEU A 47 -7.17 -7.03 7.91
C LEU A 47 -6.98 -8.03 6.77
N SER A 48 -7.34 -9.30 6.99
CA SER A 48 -7.33 -10.33 5.94
C SER A 48 -8.26 -9.98 4.78
N LEU A 49 -9.46 -9.49 5.07
CA LEU A 49 -10.41 -9.06 4.05
C LEU A 49 -9.83 -7.89 3.21
N LEU A 50 -9.26 -6.88 3.86
CA LEU A 50 -8.64 -5.74 3.17
C LEU A 50 -7.46 -6.16 2.30
N THR A 51 -6.60 -7.06 2.78
CA THR A 51 -5.49 -7.61 2.00
C THR A 51 -6.00 -8.24 0.69
N ASN A 52 -7.00 -9.12 0.77
CA ASN A 52 -7.59 -9.77 -0.41
C ASN A 52 -8.19 -8.74 -1.38
N GLN A 53 -8.92 -7.75 -0.87
CA GLN A 53 -9.52 -6.69 -1.71
C GLN A 53 -8.46 -5.84 -2.44
N ILE A 54 -7.32 -5.57 -1.81
CA ILE A 54 -6.21 -4.85 -2.46
C ILE A 54 -5.54 -5.76 -3.50
N ALA A 55 -5.30 -7.03 -3.15
CA ALA A 55 -4.67 -8.02 -4.04
C ALA A 55 -5.49 -8.21 -5.33
N ASP A 56 -6.81 -8.38 -5.22
CA ASP A 56 -7.73 -8.52 -6.36
C ASP A 56 -7.69 -7.32 -7.32
N LYS A 57 -7.38 -6.13 -6.80
CA LYS A 57 -7.31 -4.89 -7.58
C LYS A 57 -5.90 -4.50 -7.99
N GLN A 58 -4.88 -5.21 -7.52
CA GLN A 58 -3.49 -4.77 -7.58
C GLN A 58 -3.04 -4.48 -9.02
N ILE A 59 -3.40 -5.33 -9.97
CA ILE A 59 -3.02 -5.16 -11.38
C ILE A 59 -3.56 -3.83 -11.93
N GLU A 60 -4.83 -3.52 -11.66
CA GLU A 60 -5.46 -2.28 -12.11
C GLU A 60 -4.87 -1.07 -11.37
N LEU A 61 -4.66 -1.16 -10.06
CA LEU A 61 -4.00 -0.12 -9.26
C LEU A 61 -2.63 0.23 -9.82
N ILE A 62 -1.78 -0.77 -10.07
CA ILE A 62 -0.44 -0.58 -10.63
C ILE A 62 -0.51 0.06 -12.01
N LYS A 63 -1.45 -0.36 -12.86
CA LYS A 63 -1.65 0.24 -14.17
C LYS A 63 -1.99 1.73 -14.07
N GLN A 64 -2.94 2.09 -13.21
CA GLN A 64 -3.34 3.48 -13.01
C GLN A 64 -2.20 4.32 -12.38
N ILE A 65 -1.45 3.75 -11.44
CA ILE A 65 -0.26 4.39 -10.85
C ILE A 65 0.78 4.68 -11.93
N LYS A 66 1.10 3.70 -12.79
CA LYS A 66 2.06 3.85 -13.89
C LYS A 66 1.67 4.98 -14.85
N LEU A 67 0.38 5.15 -15.14
CA LEU A 67 -0.13 6.24 -15.99
C LEU A 67 0.03 7.62 -15.34
N ASN A 68 0.07 7.68 -14.01
CA ASN A 68 0.14 8.91 -13.23
C ASN A 68 1.54 9.24 -12.71
N ILE A 69 2.53 8.38 -12.92
CA ILE A 69 3.93 8.65 -12.61
C ILE A 69 4.56 9.46 -13.75
N SER A 70 5.46 10.39 -13.43
CA SER A 70 6.21 11.15 -14.45
C SER A 70 6.99 10.21 -15.36
N SER A 71 7.07 10.53 -16.66
CA SER A 71 7.79 9.74 -17.67
C SER A 71 9.26 9.43 -17.34
N ASN A 72 9.87 10.23 -16.46
CA ASN A 72 11.25 10.02 -16.00
C ASN A 72 11.40 8.85 -15.02
N TRP A 73 10.30 8.37 -14.45
CA TRP A 73 10.29 7.28 -13.48
C TRP A 73 9.78 5.98 -14.13
N LYS A 74 10.60 4.95 -14.07
CA LYS A 74 10.18 3.59 -14.42
C LYS A 74 9.70 2.89 -13.16
N TRP A 75 8.54 2.22 -13.23
CA TRP A 75 7.95 1.49 -12.10
C TRP A 75 8.96 0.58 -11.40
N ASP A 76 9.70 -0.21 -12.16
CA ASP A 76 10.65 -1.19 -11.60
C ASP A 76 11.87 -0.53 -10.92
N ARG A 77 12.11 0.77 -11.16
CA ARG A 77 13.15 1.56 -10.47
C ARG A 77 12.67 2.22 -9.18
N ILE A 78 11.37 2.23 -8.92
CA ILE A 78 10.82 2.73 -7.64
C ILE A 78 11.10 1.67 -6.57
N PRO A 79 11.64 2.01 -5.39
CA PRO A 79 11.89 1.04 -4.33
C PRO A 79 10.62 0.23 -4.01
N ALA A 80 10.77 -1.07 -3.74
CA ALA A 80 9.65 -1.97 -3.50
C ALA A 80 8.73 -1.49 -2.36
N LEU A 81 9.30 -0.89 -1.31
CA LEU A 81 8.55 -0.28 -0.21
C LEU A 81 7.67 0.87 -0.68
N ILE A 82 8.22 1.77 -1.51
CA ILE A 82 7.49 2.89 -2.08
C ILE A 82 6.39 2.41 -3.02
N ARG A 83 6.63 1.36 -3.81
CA ARG A 83 5.58 0.73 -4.63
C ARG A 83 4.43 0.20 -3.78
N ALA A 84 4.72 -0.47 -2.66
CA ALA A 84 3.71 -0.95 -1.73
C ALA A 84 2.90 0.20 -1.10
N ILE A 85 3.56 1.27 -0.70
CA ILE A 85 2.92 2.48 -0.15
C ILE A 85 1.97 3.11 -1.19
N LEU A 86 2.37 3.20 -2.45
CA LEU A 86 1.52 3.70 -3.52
C LEU A 86 0.30 2.80 -3.75
N ILE A 87 0.48 1.47 -3.76
CA ILE A 87 -0.63 0.51 -3.95
C ILE A 87 -1.67 0.67 -2.84
N VAL A 88 -1.23 0.66 -1.57
CA VAL A 88 -2.15 0.79 -0.42
C VAL A 88 -2.79 2.19 -0.41
N GLY A 89 -2.02 3.25 -0.65
CA GLY A 89 -2.51 4.62 -0.68
C GLY A 89 -3.55 4.88 -1.77
N VAL A 90 -3.30 4.43 -2.99
CA VAL A 90 -4.27 4.58 -4.09
C VAL A 90 -5.51 3.76 -3.84
N TYR A 91 -5.37 2.53 -3.35
CA TYR A 91 -6.53 1.73 -2.99
C TYR A 91 -7.39 2.44 -1.94
N GLU A 92 -6.77 2.96 -0.87
CA GLU A 92 -7.49 3.60 0.21
C GLU A 92 -8.23 4.86 -0.27
N ILE A 93 -7.61 5.65 -1.16
CA ILE A 93 -8.24 6.82 -1.79
C ILE A 93 -9.47 6.42 -2.62
N LEU A 94 -9.37 5.38 -3.44
CA LEU A 94 -10.40 5.03 -4.41
C LEU A 94 -11.54 4.18 -3.82
N TYR A 95 -11.25 3.35 -2.83
CA TYR A 95 -12.16 2.27 -2.42
C TYR A 95 -12.58 2.30 -0.95
N THR A 96 -12.12 3.27 -0.15
CA THR A 96 -12.50 3.41 1.27
C THR A 96 -13.01 4.81 1.58
N ASP A 97 -13.71 5.00 2.68
CA ASP A 97 -14.25 6.31 3.07
C ASP A 97 -13.24 7.22 3.77
N THR A 98 -11.96 6.83 3.84
CA THR A 98 -10.90 7.69 4.37
C THR A 98 -10.72 8.91 3.45
N PRO A 99 -10.77 10.14 3.98
CA PRO A 99 -10.52 11.34 3.19
C PRO A 99 -9.13 11.33 2.56
N LYS A 100 -9.04 11.65 1.25
CA LYS A 100 -7.77 11.71 0.49
C LYS A 100 -6.63 12.41 1.24
N PRO A 101 -6.82 13.60 1.85
CA PRO A 101 -5.73 14.29 2.56
C PRO A 101 -5.19 13.50 3.76
N VAL A 102 -6.05 12.75 4.46
CA VAL A 102 -5.65 11.91 5.59
C VAL A 102 -4.81 10.75 5.10
N THR A 103 -5.24 10.06 4.04
CA THR A 103 -4.47 8.95 3.45
C THR A 103 -3.09 9.42 2.99
N ILE A 104 -3.02 10.54 2.27
CA ILE A 104 -1.75 11.10 1.79
C ILE A 104 -0.81 11.43 2.96
N ASN A 105 -1.31 12.11 3.99
CA ASN A 105 -0.51 12.46 5.16
C ASN A 105 0.07 11.22 5.85
N GLU A 106 -0.72 10.15 5.96
CA GLU A 106 -0.30 8.91 6.61
C GLU A 106 0.77 8.17 5.80
N MET A 107 0.63 8.13 4.47
CA MET A 107 1.67 7.56 3.59
C MET A 107 2.96 8.36 3.64
N VAL A 108 2.88 9.70 3.62
CA VAL A 108 4.05 10.59 3.70
C VAL A 108 4.75 10.47 5.06
N ASN A 109 4.00 10.45 6.16
CA ASN A 109 4.57 10.28 7.49
C ASN A 109 5.25 8.91 7.62
N TYR A 110 4.63 7.86 7.10
CA TYR A 110 5.25 6.54 7.13
C TYR A 110 6.59 6.53 6.38
N ILE A 111 6.66 7.11 5.17
CA ILE A 111 7.92 7.22 4.40
C ILE A 111 9.00 7.92 5.22
N LYS A 112 8.67 9.07 5.83
CA LYS A 112 9.65 9.83 6.65
C LYS A 112 10.21 9.01 7.80
N ASP A 113 9.40 8.11 8.37
CA ASP A 113 9.82 7.24 9.47
C ASP A 113 10.72 6.08 9.00
N VAL A 114 10.42 5.48 7.83
CA VAL A 114 11.07 4.23 7.39
C VAL A 114 12.13 4.39 6.30
N GLU A 115 12.04 5.45 5.50
CA GLU A 115 12.92 5.73 4.37
C GLU A 115 13.19 7.26 4.27
N PRO A 116 13.91 7.84 5.24
CA PRO A 116 14.06 9.30 5.37
C PRO A 116 14.78 9.95 4.18
N ASP A 117 15.62 9.20 3.48
CA ASP A 117 16.37 9.67 2.30
C ASP A 117 15.52 9.68 1.02
N PHE A 118 14.35 9.04 1.03
CA PHE A 118 13.45 9.05 -0.11
C PHE A 118 12.64 10.35 -0.17
N ASP A 119 12.56 10.95 -1.37
CA ASP A 119 11.76 12.16 -1.56
C ASP A 119 10.26 11.86 -1.48
N TYR A 120 9.69 12.01 -0.28
CA TYR A 120 8.26 11.82 -0.01
C TYR A 120 7.37 12.70 -0.90
N LYS A 121 7.89 13.80 -1.48
CA LYS A 121 7.13 14.65 -2.42
C LYS A 121 6.74 13.89 -3.67
N PHE A 122 7.52 12.89 -4.08
CA PHE A 122 7.16 11.99 -5.17
C PHE A 122 5.84 11.27 -4.88
N VAL A 123 5.72 10.63 -3.72
CA VAL A 123 4.50 9.89 -3.33
C VAL A 123 3.31 10.84 -3.21
N ASN A 124 3.51 11.99 -2.56
CA ASN A 124 2.47 13.02 -2.46
C ASN A 124 1.95 13.44 -3.84
N ALA A 125 2.85 13.75 -4.78
CA ALA A 125 2.50 14.18 -6.13
C ALA A 125 1.81 13.08 -6.97
N VAL A 126 2.11 11.81 -6.73
CA VAL A 126 1.42 10.69 -7.39
C VAL A 126 0.02 10.50 -6.80
N LEU A 127 -0.10 10.42 -5.48
CA LEU A 127 -1.38 10.18 -4.80
C LEU A 127 -2.38 11.31 -5.02
N ASP A 128 -1.92 12.56 -5.13
CA ASP A 128 -2.80 13.71 -5.34
C ASP A 128 -3.59 13.65 -6.67
N LYS A 129 -3.09 12.88 -7.66
CA LYS A 129 -3.74 12.68 -8.96
C LYS A 129 -4.95 11.75 -8.92
N PHE A 130 -5.16 11.05 -7.81
CA PHE A 130 -6.26 10.11 -7.64
C PHE A 130 -7.43 10.78 -6.93
N ASN A 131 -8.64 10.44 -7.36
CA ASN A 131 -9.89 10.86 -6.74
C ASN A 131 -10.95 9.77 -6.95
N LYS A 132 -11.88 9.64 -6.02
CA LYS A 132 -13.08 8.81 -6.20
C LYS A 132 -13.95 9.32 -7.34
#